data_AF-A0A1L9WGX6-F1
#
_entry.id   AF-A0A1L9WGX6-F1
#
_cell.length_a   1.000
_cell.length_b   1.000
_cell.length_c   1.000
_cell.angle_alpha   90.00
_cell.angle_beta   90.00
_cell.angle_gamma   90.00
#
_symmetry.space_group_name_H-M   'P 1'
#
loop_
_entity.id
_entity.type
_entity.pdbx_description
1 polymer ?
#
loop_
_entity_poly.entity_id
_entity_poly.type
_entity_poly.pdbx_seq_one_letter_code
_entity_poly.pdbx_strand_id
1 'polypeptide(L)'
;MDILLSVPALSDTLRGLLKKRCLKWALPSKKYYEQFTRVDEKGLPHRIYSNWPIDHRRESIPQPFVQAIIRGHYQVVQNVLDAGVHPHRNYDLCGNSFWHIAVRTRNLQMIQIFLSHPEIDVNQKTWTGDRALDMLSPEQRRYLSDDYPALGRIIHSRVTDNPWPATVWGDQRVIRLLLEKSAVFSSADCFLYLVRRPGGPDLLRWAIRNGLYKDGSTTDWYTLCKHITRCIQKLSVNILDVIVQEIPEVLSMPGLGLIQDALGQTPSPYCKHASPKFAAYMIRKGFRLKLGYHWDRKEYPELAFVLGKLEPNPKFYVSKVLPRNVWRKWASLAELLLERPELQKDGFEAWRDPDLILRSPLRVALVARNWSEIRALLKAGPDP
;
A
#
# COMPACT_ATOMS: atom_id res chain seq x y z
N MET A 1 -25.58 -45.63 -10.01
CA MET A 1 -24.72 -45.39 -11.18
C MET A 1 -23.29 -45.79 -10.80
N ASP A 2 -22.96 -47.09 -10.83
CA ASP A 2 -21.62 -47.60 -10.48
C ASP A 2 -20.95 -48.34 -11.65
N ILE A 3 -21.17 -47.81 -12.86
CA ILE A 3 -20.43 -48.25 -14.06
C ILE A 3 -18.95 -47.79 -13.97
N LEU A 4 -18.66 -46.75 -13.18
CA LEU A 4 -17.31 -46.22 -12.99
C LEU A 4 -16.44 -47.08 -12.07
N LEU A 5 -17.03 -47.93 -11.21
CA LEU A 5 -16.29 -48.84 -10.33
C LEU A 5 -15.97 -50.19 -10.98
N SER A 6 -16.68 -50.57 -12.05
CA SER A 6 -16.62 -51.91 -12.63
C SER A 6 -15.66 -52.04 -13.81
N VAL A 7 -15.20 -50.95 -14.43
CA VAL A 7 -14.20 -50.96 -15.51
C VAL A 7 -13.27 -49.74 -15.42
N PRO A 8 -12.14 -49.84 -14.70
CA PRO A 8 -11.19 -48.73 -14.51
C PRO A 8 -10.72 -48.10 -15.83
N ALA A 9 -10.48 -48.92 -16.85
CA ALA A 9 -10.05 -48.47 -18.18
C ALA A 9 -11.09 -47.59 -18.91
N LEU A 10 -12.39 -47.86 -18.73
CA LEU A 10 -13.47 -47.05 -19.30
C LEU A 10 -13.62 -45.73 -18.54
N SER A 11 -13.50 -45.78 -17.20
CA SER A 11 -13.46 -44.58 -16.34
C SER A 11 -12.31 -43.66 -16.76
N ASP A 12 -11.11 -44.18 -16.96
CA ASP A 12 -9.94 -43.37 -17.33
C ASP A 12 -10.05 -42.79 -18.75
N THR A 13 -10.57 -43.58 -19.70
CA THR A 13 -10.80 -43.13 -21.08
C THR A 13 -11.86 -42.02 -21.16
N LEU A 14 -12.98 -42.20 -20.46
CA LEU A 14 -14.04 -41.18 -20.39
C LEU A 14 -13.56 -39.93 -19.64
N ARG A 15 -12.78 -40.10 -18.57
CA ARG A 15 -12.19 -38.99 -17.82
C ARG A 15 -11.31 -38.11 -18.73
N GLY A 16 -10.45 -38.72 -19.54
CA GLY A 16 -9.61 -37.99 -20.50
C GLY A 16 -10.43 -37.20 -21.54
N LEU A 17 -11.46 -37.82 -22.11
CA LEU A 17 -12.34 -37.16 -23.10
C LEU A 17 -13.17 -36.02 -22.49
N LEU A 18 -13.73 -36.23 -21.30
CA LEU A 18 -14.49 -35.22 -20.57
C LEU A 18 -13.59 -34.05 -20.18
N LYS A 19 -12.37 -34.32 -19.70
CA LYS A 19 -11.37 -33.29 -19.41
C LYS A 19 -11.10 -32.42 -20.65
N LYS A 20 -10.85 -33.04 -21.80
CA LYS A 20 -10.59 -32.32 -23.06
C LYS A 20 -11.79 -31.48 -23.51
N ARG A 21 -13.02 -32.00 -23.41
CA ARG A 21 -14.23 -31.23 -23.75
C ARG A 21 -14.46 -30.08 -22.77
N CYS A 22 -14.23 -30.29 -21.48
CA CYS A 22 -14.34 -29.27 -20.45
C CYS A 22 -13.35 -28.13 -20.69
N LEU A 23 -12.08 -28.44 -21.00
CA LEU A 23 -11.06 -27.44 -21.34
C LEU A 23 -11.44 -26.64 -22.59
N LYS A 24 -11.96 -27.31 -23.63
CA LYS A 24 -12.41 -26.64 -24.87
C LYS A 24 -13.61 -25.72 -24.65
N TRP A 25 -14.49 -26.06 -23.71
CA TRP A 25 -15.61 -25.20 -23.32
C TRP A 25 -15.12 -24.02 -22.48
N ALA A 26 -14.23 -24.28 -21.51
CA ALA A 26 -13.80 -23.27 -20.54
C ALA A 26 -12.86 -22.21 -21.13
N LEU A 27 -11.98 -22.60 -22.05
CA LEU A 27 -10.91 -21.77 -22.59
C LEU A 27 -11.16 -21.43 -24.07
N PRO A 28 -10.84 -20.20 -24.50
CA PRO A 28 -10.77 -19.86 -25.92
C PRO A 28 -9.73 -20.73 -26.65
N SER A 29 -9.86 -20.88 -27.96
CA SER A 29 -8.87 -21.63 -28.76
C SER A 29 -7.50 -20.93 -28.77
N LYS A 30 -6.39 -21.69 -28.90
CA LYS A 30 -5.01 -21.16 -28.86
C LYS A 30 -4.78 -19.99 -29.84
N LYS A 31 -5.14 -20.19 -31.12
CA LYS A 31 -5.06 -19.15 -32.16
C LYS A 31 -5.78 -17.86 -31.76
N TYR A 32 -6.90 -18.00 -31.06
CA TYR A 32 -7.70 -16.89 -30.59
C TYR A 32 -7.06 -16.18 -29.40
N TYR A 33 -6.45 -16.96 -28.51
CA TYR A 33 -5.69 -16.47 -27.38
C TYR A 33 -4.59 -15.53 -27.87
N GLU A 34 -3.74 -16.03 -28.78
CA GLU A 34 -2.62 -15.28 -29.38
C GLU A 34 -3.07 -13.99 -30.11
N GLN A 35 -4.29 -13.96 -30.63
CA GLN A 35 -4.82 -12.82 -31.39
C GLN A 35 -5.43 -11.74 -30.50
N PHE A 36 -5.98 -12.08 -29.33
CA PHE A 36 -6.87 -11.18 -28.57
C PHE A 36 -6.55 -11.04 -27.08
N THR A 37 -5.67 -11.85 -26.48
CA THR A 37 -5.34 -11.69 -25.05
C THR A 37 -4.38 -10.56 -24.81
N ARG A 38 -4.64 -9.75 -23.76
CA ARG A 38 -3.75 -8.65 -23.34
C ARG A 38 -2.34 -9.11 -22.96
N VAL A 39 -2.22 -10.37 -22.57
CA VAL A 39 -1.01 -10.99 -22.09
C VAL A 39 -0.68 -12.25 -22.86
N ASP A 40 0.60 -12.59 -22.95
CA ASP A 40 1.10 -13.84 -23.52
C ASP A 40 0.89 -15.04 -22.58
N GLU A 41 1.33 -16.22 -22.99
CA GLU A 41 1.25 -17.46 -22.19
C GLU A 41 1.98 -17.36 -20.84
N LYS A 42 2.88 -16.37 -20.67
CA LYS A 42 3.63 -16.09 -19.44
C LYS A 42 2.98 -14.98 -18.59
N GLY A 43 1.85 -14.42 -19.02
CA GLY A 43 1.17 -13.33 -18.33
C GLY A 43 1.80 -11.95 -18.56
N LEU A 44 2.70 -11.80 -19.56
CA LEU A 44 3.33 -10.52 -19.91
C LEU A 44 2.53 -9.78 -20.98
N PRO A 45 2.40 -8.45 -20.93
CA PRO A 45 1.66 -7.70 -21.95
C PRO A 45 2.26 -7.89 -23.35
N HIS A 46 1.44 -8.12 -24.38
CA HIS A 46 1.97 -8.11 -25.75
C HIS A 46 2.46 -6.69 -26.13
N ARG A 47 3.64 -6.59 -26.77
CA ARG A 47 4.22 -5.32 -27.23
C ARG A 47 3.35 -4.51 -28.21
N ILE A 48 2.35 -5.15 -28.82
CA ILE A 48 1.52 -4.59 -29.91
C ILE A 48 0.30 -3.81 -29.35
N TYR A 49 0.03 -3.86 -28.05
CA TYR A 49 -1.17 -3.29 -27.44
C TYR A 49 -1.30 -1.76 -27.50
N SER A 50 -0.22 -1.02 -27.78
CA SER A 50 -0.25 0.44 -27.90
C SER A 50 -1.04 0.95 -29.12
N ASN A 51 -1.34 0.09 -30.10
CA ASN A 51 -1.95 0.48 -31.38
C ASN A 51 -3.32 -0.18 -31.67
N TRP A 52 -3.91 -0.93 -30.74
CA TRP A 52 -5.23 -1.52 -30.99
C TRP A 52 -6.33 -0.49 -30.70
N PRO A 53 -7.21 -0.18 -31.68
CA PRO A 53 -8.38 0.63 -31.40
C PRO A 53 -9.20 -0.09 -30.32
N ILE A 54 -9.44 0.60 -29.21
CA ILE A 54 -10.16 0.10 -28.02
C ILE A 54 -11.63 -0.27 -28.33
N ASP A 55 -12.07 -0.08 -29.57
CA ASP A 55 -13.49 -0.08 -30.00
C ASP A 55 -14.01 -1.41 -30.58
N HIS A 56 -13.24 -2.50 -30.54
CA HIS A 56 -13.79 -3.80 -30.91
C HIS A 56 -14.51 -4.42 -29.72
N ARG A 57 -15.85 -4.32 -29.73
CA ARG A 57 -16.80 -4.90 -28.76
C ARG A 57 -16.42 -6.33 -28.35
N ARG A 58 -15.63 -6.44 -27.28
CA ARG A 58 -15.27 -7.71 -26.60
C ARG A 58 -16.49 -8.48 -26.11
N GLU A 59 -17.63 -7.81 -26.02
CA GLU A 59 -18.92 -8.33 -25.58
C GLU A 59 -19.50 -9.47 -26.43
N SER A 60 -18.98 -9.73 -27.64
CA SER A 60 -19.52 -10.79 -28.51
C SER A 60 -18.89 -12.17 -28.29
N ILE A 61 -17.77 -12.29 -27.58
CA ILE A 61 -17.05 -13.56 -27.47
C ILE A 61 -17.43 -14.25 -26.15
N PRO A 62 -18.12 -15.41 -26.21
CA PRO A 62 -18.52 -16.11 -25.00
C PRO A 62 -17.29 -16.63 -24.27
N GLN A 63 -17.07 -16.14 -23.05
CA GLN A 63 -16.14 -16.69 -22.07
C GLN A 63 -16.94 -17.43 -20.99
N PRO A 64 -17.43 -18.64 -21.26
CA PRO A 64 -18.45 -19.27 -20.43
C PRO A 64 -17.93 -19.63 -19.03
N PHE A 65 -16.63 -19.93 -18.89
CA PHE A 65 -16.03 -20.15 -17.58
C PHE A 65 -15.94 -18.86 -16.75
N VAL A 66 -15.49 -17.75 -17.35
CA VAL A 66 -15.52 -16.43 -16.71
C VAL A 66 -16.95 -16.09 -16.28
N GLN A 67 -17.93 -16.34 -17.15
CA GLN A 67 -19.33 -16.09 -16.84
C GLN A 67 -19.84 -16.95 -15.68
N ALA A 68 -19.41 -18.21 -15.57
CA ALA A 68 -19.71 -19.11 -14.46
C ALA A 68 -19.11 -18.61 -13.14
N ILE A 69 -17.87 -18.12 -13.15
CA ILE A 69 -17.23 -17.48 -11.99
C ILE A 69 -18.05 -16.25 -11.55
N ILE A 70 -18.34 -15.34 -12.48
CA ILE A 70 -19.06 -14.09 -12.21
C ILE A 70 -20.47 -14.36 -11.66
N ARG A 71 -21.18 -15.37 -12.19
CA ARG A 71 -22.53 -15.74 -11.75
C ARG A 71 -22.56 -16.60 -10.49
N GLY A 72 -21.41 -17.00 -9.95
CA GLY A 72 -21.37 -17.85 -8.76
C GLY A 72 -21.83 -19.28 -9.01
N HIS A 73 -21.60 -19.83 -10.20
CA HIS A 73 -21.91 -21.23 -10.52
C HIS A 73 -20.84 -22.17 -9.93
N TYR A 74 -20.82 -22.28 -8.61
CA TYR A 74 -19.79 -22.96 -7.82
C TYR A 74 -19.42 -24.36 -8.32
N GLN A 75 -20.42 -25.21 -8.54
CA GLN A 75 -20.18 -26.60 -8.97
C GLN A 75 -19.56 -26.66 -10.37
N VAL A 76 -20.01 -25.81 -11.29
CA VAL A 76 -19.42 -25.71 -12.62
C VAL A 76 -17.97 -25.28 -12.51
N VAL A 77 -17.70 -24.30 -11.63
CA VAL A 77 -16.33 -23.81 -11.43
C VAL A 77 -15.43 -24.90 -10.87
N GLN A 78 -15.87 -25.60 -9.83
CA GLN A 78 -15.13 -26.71 -9.23
C GLN A 78 -14.82 -27.78 -10.28
N ASN A 79 -15.82 -28.25 -11.03
CA ASN A 79 -15.64 -29.28 -12.05
C ASN A 79 -14.62 -28.87 -13.14
N VAL A 80 -14.57 -27.59 -13.49
CA VAL A 80 -13.63 -27.06 -14.50
C VAL A 80 -12.21 -26.96 -13.95
N LEU A 81 -12.04 -26.57 -12.69
CA LEU A 81 -10.75 -26.61 -12.00
C LEU A 81 -10.24 -28.05 -11.86
N ASP A 82 -11.10 -28.99 -11.48
CA ASP A 82 -10.79 -30.42 -11.39
C ASP A 82 -10.43 -31.02 -12.76
N ALA A 83 -11.00 -30.47 -13.83
CA ALA A 83 -10.62 -30.79 -15.21
C ALA A 83 -9.27 -30.18 -15.63
N GLY A 84 -8.54 -29.53 -14.73
CA GLY A 84 -7.17 -29.06 -14.95
C GLY A 84 -7.05 -27.66 -15.53
N VAL A 85 -8.10 -26.83 -15.45
CA VAL A 85 -7.93 -25.38 -15.66
C VAL A 85 -7.16 -24.82 -14.47
N HIS A 86 -6.01 -24.20 -14.74
CA HIS A 86 -5.15 -23.67 -13.71
C HIS A 86 -5.57 -22.23 -13.35
N PRO A 87 -5.80 -21.91 -12.05
CA PRO A 87 -6.23 -20.58 -11.60
C PRO A 87 -5.37 -19.38 -12.07
N HIS A 88 -4.04 -19.57 -12.10
CA HIS A 88 -3.06 -18.53 -12.47
C HIS A 88 -2.58 -18.55 -13.91
N ARG A 89 -2.42 -19.74 -14.52
CA ARG A 89 -1.84 -19.87 -15.86
C ARG A 89 -2.86 -19.70 -16.98
N ASN A 90 -4.15 -19.70 -16.63
CA ASN A 90 -5.21 -19.41 -17.57
C ASN A 90 -5.85 -18.06 -17.23
N TYR A 91 -6.05 -17.29 -18.28
CA TYR A 91 -6.54 -15.91 -18.24
C TYR A 91 -7.80 -15.75 -19.10
N ASP A 92 -8.53 -14.69 -18.84
CA ASP A 92 -9.54 -14.16 -19.72
C ASP A 92 -8.92 -13.40 -20.92
N LEU A 93 -9.77 -12.94 -21.85
CA LEU A 93 -9.36 -12.12 -22.99
C LEU A 93 -8.80 -10.74 -22.57
N CYS A 94 -9.10 -10.27 -21.36
CA CYS A 94 -8.57 -9.04 -20.79
C CYS A 94 -7.21 -9.25 -20.09
N GLY A 95 -6.65 -10.45 -20.11
CA GLY A 95 -5.37 -10.82 -19.49
C GLY A 95 -5.40 -10.95 -17.96
N ASN A 96 -6.58 -11.14 -17.37
CA ASN A 96 -6.72 -11.41 -15.94
C ASN A 96 -6.81 -12.91 -15.69
N SER A 97 -6.05 -13.41 -14.70
CA SER A 97 -6.15 -14.82 -14.35
C SER A 97 -7.50 -15.11 -13.68
N PHE A 98 -7.95 -16.36 -13.76
CA PHE A 98 -9.23 -16.73 -13.16
C PHE A 98 -9.26 -16.55 -11.64
N TRP A 99 -8.10 -16.68 -10.97
CA TRP A 99 -7.95 -16.31 -9.56
C TRP A 99 -8.33 -14.84 -9.31
N HIS A 100 -7.78 -13.90 -10.08
CA HIS A 100 -8.05 -12.48 -9.90
C HIS A 100 -9.52 -12.15 -10.19
N ILE A 101 -10.13 -12.78 -11.20
CA ILE A 101 -11.56 -12.65 -11.48
C ILE A 101 -12.39 -13.12 -10.29
N ALA A 102 -12.08 -14.29 -9.72
CA ALA A 102 -12.77 -14.82 -8.55
C ALA A 102 -12.69 -13.86 -7.35
N VAL A 103 -11.51 -13.32 -7.04
CA VAL A 103 -11.32 -12.33 -5.97
C VAL A 103 -12.15 -11.07 -6.21
N ARG A 104 -12.19 -10.58 -7.45
CA ARG A 104 -12.99 -9.40 -7.84
C ARG A 104 -14.49 -9.58 -7.68
N THR A 105 -15.01 -10.81 -7.75
CA THR A 105 -16.44 -11.07 -7.47
C THR A 105 -16.82 -10.79 -6.00
N ARG A 106 -15.84 -10.72 -5.09
CA ARG A 106 -16.02 -10.58 -3.63
C ARG A 106 -16.94 -11.66 -3.06
N ASN A 107 -17.04 -12.79 -3.76
CA ASN A 107 -17.85 -13.92 -3.36
C ASN A 107 -16.98 -14.87 -2.53
N LEU A 108 -17.23 -14.91 -1.22
CA LEU A 108 -16.45 -15.70 -0.27
C LEU A 108 -16.38 -17.18 -0.67
N GLN A 109 -17.51 -17.78 -1.07
CA GLN A 109 -17.57 -19.19 -1.46
C GLN A 109 -16.79 -19.45 -2.75
N MET A 110 -16.86 -18.54 -3.72
CA MET A 110 -16.06 -18.65 -4.95
C MET A 110 -14.56 -18.58 -4.63
N ILE A 111 -14.15 -17.66 -3.76
CA ILE A 111 -12.74 -17.52 -3.34
C ILE A 111 -12.27 -18.78 -2.61
N GLN A 112 -13.11 -19.37 -1.75
CA GLN A 112 -12.81 -20.63 -1.06
C GLN A 112 -12.59 -21.79 -2.04
N ILE A 113 -13.40 -21.90 -3.09
CA ILE A 113 -13.21 -22.91 -4.16
C ILE A 113 -11.83 -22.75 -4.80
N PHE A 114 -11.45 -21.54 -5.18
CA PHE A 114 -10.13 -21.30 -5.75
C PHE A 114 -8.98 -21.55 -4.76
N LEU A 115 -9.16 -21.16 -3.49
CA LEU A 115 -8.18 -21.41 -2.42
C LEU A 115 -8.03 -22.89 -2.07
N SER A 116 -8.98 -23.74 -2.45
CA SER A 116 -8.87 -25.20 -2.30
C SER A 116 -8.00 -25.86 -3.37
N HIS A 117 -7.67 -25.14 -4.44
CA HIS A 117 -6.82 -25.65 -5.51
C HIS A 117 -5.37 -25.81 -5.00
N PRO A 118 -4.72 -26.98 -5.19
CA PRO A 118 -3.44 -27.29 -4.53
C PRO A 118 -2.28 -26.37 -4.93
N GLU A 119 -2.29 -25.87 -6.17
CA GLU A 119 -1.24 -25.00 -6.72
C GLU A 119 -1.58 -23.51 -6.62
N ILE A 120 -2.52 -23.11 -5.75
CA ILE A 120 -2.92 -21.71 -5.61
C ILE A 120 -1.86 -20.89 -4.87
N ASP A 121 -1.23 -19.95 -5.58
CA ASP A 121 -0.49 -18.85 -4.95
C ASP A 121 -1.42 -17.65 -4.69
N VAL A 122 -1.70 -17.37 -3.41
CA VAL A 122 -2.57 -16.25 -3.01
C VAL A 122 -1.95 -14.88 -3.34
N ASN A 123 -0.63 -14.82 -3.44
CA ASN A 123 0.14 -13.60 -3.69
C ASN A 123 0.57 -13.43 -5.15
N GLN A 124 0.07 -14.28 -6.06
CA GLN A 124 0.27 -14.14 -7.50
C GLN A 124 -0.09 -12.71 -7.92
N LYS A 125 0.85 -12.07 -8.61
CA LYS A 125 0.65 -10.72 -9.15
C LYS A 125 -0.07 -10.78 -10.49
N THR A 126 -0.89 -9.78 -10.76
CA THR A 126 -1.32 -9.44 -12.12
C THR A 126 -0.14 -8.91 -12.93
N TRP A 127 -0.34 -8.71 -14.24
CA TRP A 127 0.62 -8.03 -15.10
C TRP A 127 0.84 -6.55 -14.71
N THR A 128 -0.09 -5.93 -13.99
CA THR A 128 0.05 -4.58 -13.40
C THR A 128 0.80 -4.57 -12.06
N GLY A 129 1.11 -5.75 -11.51
CA GLY A 129 1.77 -5.90 -10.21
C GLY A 129 0.82 -5.90 -9.01
N ASP A 130 -0.50 -5.89 -9.24
CA ASP A 130 -1.51 -5.96 -8.18
C ASP A 130 -1.67 -7.39 -7.66
N ARG A 131 -1.87 -7.55 -6.35
CA ARG A 131 -2.17 -8.85 -5.71
C ARG A 131 -3.65 -8.97 -5.40
N ALA A 132 -4.08 -10.15 -4.95
CA ALA A 132 -5.48 -10.42 -4.56
C ALA A 132 -6.08 -9.33 -3.65
N LEU A 133 -5.36 -8.91 -2.60
CA LEU A 133 -5.83 -7.86 -1.69
C LEU A 133 -5.93 -6.49 -2.38
N ASP A 134 -5.02 -6.16 -3.31
CA ASP A 134 -5.06 -4.91 -4.07
C ASP A 134 -6.34 -4.79 -4.90
N MET A 135 -6.83 -5.93 -5.43
CA MET A 135 -8.07 -6.00 -6.22
C MET A 135 -9.33 -5.62 -5.44
N LEU A 136 -9.26 -5.61 -4.10
CA LEU A 136 -10.38 -5.25 -3.23
C LEU A 136 -10.48 -3.74 -2.99
N SER A 137 -9.49 -2.95 -3.42
CA SER A 137 -9.52 -1.49 -3.29
C SER A 137 -10.61 -0.85 -4.19
N PRO A 138 -11.14 0.34 -3.84
CA PRO A 138 -12.15 1.02 -4.63
C PRO A 138 -11.68 1.45 -6.03
N GLU A 139 -10.40 1.80 -6.19
CA GLU A 139 -9.84 2.21 -7.48
C GLU A 139 -9.85 1.06 -8.49
N GLN A 140 -9.49 -0.14 -8.02
CA GLN A 140 -9.54 -1.35 -8.83
C GLN A 140 -10.97 -1.76 -9.20
N ARG A 141 -12.02 -1.19 -8.58
CA ARG A 141 -13.42 -1.40 -9.04
C ARG A 141 -13.74 -0.68 -10.34
N ARG A 142 -13.13 0.48 -10.61
CA ARG A 142 -13.44 1.30 -11.80
C ARG A 142 -13.00 0.63 -13.09
N TYR A 143 -11.84 -0.02 -13.08
CA TYR A 143 -11.37 -0.81 -14.22
C TYR A 143 -12.28 -2.02 -14.56
N LEU A 144 -13.16 -2.44 -13.62
CA LEU A 144 -14.02 -3.61 -13.79
C LEU A 144 -15.33 -3.35 -14.51
N SER A 145 -15.91 -2.16 -14.37
CA SER A 145 -17.14 -1.81 -15.11
C SER A 145 -16.90 -1.85 -16.61
N ASP A 146 -15.69 -1.46 -17.01
CA ASP A 146 -15.31 -1.25 -18.40
C ASP A 146 -14.90 -2.58 -19.07
N ASP A 147 -14.17 -3.44 -18.36
CA ASP A 147 -13.76 -4.75 -18.89
C ASP A 147 -14.87 -5.83 -18.74
N TYR A 148 -15.78 -5.69 -17.76
CA TYR A 148 -16.85 -6.66 -17.47
C TYR A 148 -18.19 -6.02 -17.05
N PRO A 149 -19.04 -5.60 -17.99
CA PRO A 149 -20.32 -4.95 -17.68
C PRO A 149 -21.25 -5.82 -16.81
N ALA A 150 -21.25 -7.14 -17.01
CA ALA A 150 -22.02 -8.07 -16.18
C ALA A 150 -21.53 -8.15 -14.73
N LEU A 151 -20.22 -8.07 -14.49
CA LEU A 151 -19.63 -7.98 -13.15
C LEU A 151 -19.90 -6.59 -12.55
N GLY A 152 -19.81 -5.53 -13.36
CA GLY A 152 -20.24 -4.18 -12.98
C GLY A 152 -21.65 -4.16 -12.41
N ARG A 153 -22.63 -4.76 -13.11
CA ARG A 153 -24.02 -4.86 -12.62
C ARG A 153 -24.14 -5.60 -11.28
N ILE A 154 -23.36 -6.65 -11.05
CA ILE A 154 -23.35 -7.40 -9.78
C ILE A 154 -22.71 -6.57 -8.66
N ILE A 155 -21.65 -5.81 -8.95
CA ILE A 155 -20.98 -4.94 -7.97
C ILE A 155 -21.86 -3.73 -7.64
N HIS A 156 -22.46 -3.09 -8.65
CA HIS A 156 -23.35 -1.93 -8.47
C HIS A 156 -24.65 -2.30 -7.75
N SER A 157 -25.24 -3.47 -8.03
CA SER A 157 -26.44 -3.93 -7.29
C SER A 157 -26.17 -4.25 -5.82
N ARG A 158 -24.90 -4.48 -5.42
CA ARG A 158 -24.48 -4.72 -4.02
C ARG A 158 -24.00 -3.44 -3.30
N VAL A 159 -23.83 -2.33 -4.02
CA VAL A 159 -23.25 -1.09 -3.50
C VAL A 159 -24.07 0.08 -4.06
N THR A 160 -25.07 0.51 -3.30
CA THR A 160 -25.51 1.91 -3.36
C THR A 160 -24.35 2.80 -2.90
N ASP A 161 -24.30 4.06 -3.33
CA ASP A 161 -23.21 5.02 -3.00
C ASP A 161 -23.00 5.27 -1.49
N ASN A 162 -23.82 4.66 -0.63
CA ASN A 162 -23.53 4.30 0.75
C ASN A 162 -23.51 2.77 0.91
N PRO A 163 -22.37 2.11 1.17
CA PRO A 163 -22.35 0.67 1.39
C PRO A 163 -23.07 0.35 2.70
N TRP A 164 -24.23 -0.30 2.61
CA TRP A 164 -24.92 -0.91 3.74
C TRP A 164 -23.93 -1.70 4.61
N PRO A 165 -24.15 -1.82 5.94
CA PRO A 165 -23.26 -2.55 6.85
C PRO A 165 -22.93 -3.96 6.32
N ALA A 166 -23.89 -4.68 5.75
CA ALA A 166 -23.73 -6.03 5.22
C ALA A 166 -22.65 -6.15 4.12
N THR A 167 -22.51 -5.17 3.22
CA THR A 167 -21.49 -5.19 2.17
C THR A 167 -20.10 -4.89 2.73
N VAL A 168 -20.02 -4.02 3.74
CA VAL A 168 -18.79 -3.79 4.52
C VAL A 168 -18.38 -5.09 5.22
N TRP A 169 -19.32 -5.82 5.84
CA TRP A 169 -19.03 -7.09 6.50
C TRP A 169 -18.62 -8.21 5.52
N GLY A 170 -19.23 -8.28 4.32
CA GLY A 170 -18.89 -9.25 3.28
C GLY A 170 -17.44 -9.12 2.80
N ASP A 171 -17.01 -7.91 2.45
CA ASP A 171 -15.62 -7.61 2.09
C ASP A 171 -14.65 -7.93 3.25
N GLN A 172 -15.10 -7.78 4.50
CA GLN A 172 -14.24 -7.97 5.68
C GLN A 172 -13.87 -9.43 5.85
N ARG A 173 -14.83 -10.33 5.61
CA ARG A 173 -14.62 -11.77 5.65
C ARG A 173 -13.66 -12.22 4.56
N VAL A 174 -13.75 -11.63 3.37
CA VAL A 174 -12.82 -11.91 2.26
C VAL A 174 -11.41 -11.45 2.61
N ILE A 175 -11.24 -10.21 3.11
CA ILE A 175 -9.91 -9.70 3.51
C ILE A 175 -9.30 -10.61 4.58
N ARG A 176 -10.07 -10.98 5.61
CA ARG A 176 -9.60 -11.87 6.67
C ARG A 176 -9.20 -13.25 6.12
N LEU A 177 -10.05 -13.86 5.29
CA LEU A 177 -9.75 -15.14 4.66
C LEU A 177 -8.45 -15.09 3.84
N LEU A 178 -8.23 -14.02 3.08
CA LEU A 178 -6.99 -13.86 2.31
C LEU A 178 -5.78 -13.68 3.24
N LEU A 179 -5.89 -12.88 4.31
CA LEU A 179 -4.83 -12.71 5.29
C LEU A 179 -4.52 -14.02 6.06
N GLU A 180 -5.53 -14.84 6.36
CA GLU A 180 -5.37 -16.19 6.93
C GLU A 180 -4.56 -17.11 6.01
N LYS A 181 -4.64 -16.89 4.69
CA LYS A 181 -3.84 -17.58 3.69
C LYS A 181 -2.56 -16.83 3.30
N SER A 182 -2.02 -16.06 4.25
CA SER A 182 -0.76 -15.33 4.11
C SER A 182 -0.74 -14.30 2.96
N ALA A 183 -1.90 -13.74 2.59
CA ALA A 183 -1.95 -12.69 1.59
C ALA A 183 -1.23 -11.42 2.06
N VAL A 184 -0.60 -10.74 1.11
CA VAL A 184 -0.03 -9.39 1.24
C VAL A 184 -0.54 -8.49 0.08
N PHE A 185 -0.24 -7.19 0.15
CA PHE A 185 -0.62 -6.21 -0.87
C PHE A 185 0.56 -5.30 -1.21
N SER A 186 0.47 -4.51 -2.27
CA SER A 186 1.56 -3.57 -2.67
C SER A 186 1.09 -2.13 -2.85
N SER A 187 -0.20 -1.92 -3.09
CA SER A 187 -0.71 -0.60 -3.42
C SER A 187 -0.98 0.24 -2.17
N ALA A 188 -0.69 1.54 -2.30
CA ALA A 188 -1.03 2.52 -1.28
C ALA A 188 -2.55 2.69 -1.12
N ASP A 189 -3.31 2.38 -2.16
CA ASP A 189 -4.76 2.50 -2.15
C ASP A 189 -5.40 1.31 -1.42
N CYS A 190 -4.84 0.10 -1.56
CA CYS A 190 -5.16 -1.02 -0.68
C CYS A 190 -4.78 -0.74 0.76
N PHE A 191 -3.60 -0.16 1.02
CA PHE A 191 -3.21 0.26 2.37
C PHE A 191 -4.26 1.18 3.01
N LEU A 192 -4.62 2.28 2.32
CA LEU A 192 -5.63 3.24 2.80
C LEU A 192 -7.00 2.59 2.97
N TYR A 193 -7.39 1.72 2.04
CA TYR A 193 -8.64 0.98 2.11
C TYR A 193 -8.68 0.07 3.34
N LEU A 194 -7.64 -0.72 3.57
CA LEU A 194 -7.56 -1.71 4.65
C LEU A 194 -7.55 -1.07 6.04
N VAL A 195 -6.74 -0.02 6.25
CA VAL A 195 -6.61 0.62 7.58
C VAL A 195 -7.83 1.45 8.00
N ARG A 196 -8.68 1.85 7.05
CA ARG A 196 -9.93 2.60 7.33
C ARG A 196 -11.11 1.72 7.72
N ARG A 197 -10.94 0.39 7.70
CA ARG A 197 -11.99 -0.58 7.99
C ARG A 197 -12.12 -0.81 9.49
N PRO A 198 -13.25 -1.39 9.95
CA PRO A 198 -13.35 -1.90 11.32
C PRO A 198 -12.20 -2.88 11.62
N GLY A 199 -11.45 -2.63 12.71
CA GLY A 199 -10.25 -3.41 13.04
C GLY A 199 -9.07 -3.22 12.08
N GLY A 200 -9.05 -2.14 11.28
CA GLY A 200 -7.99 -1.82 10.32
C GLY A 200 -6.56 -1.90 10.88
N PRO A 201 -6.27 -1.39 12.09
CA PRO A 201 -4.97 -1.59 12.76
C PRO A 201 -4.56 -3.06 12.87
N ASP A 202 -5.48 -3.94 13.26
CA ASP A 202 -5.21 -5.37 13.43
C ASP A 202 -5.04 -6.08 12.09
N LEU A 203 -5.84 -5.69 11.08
CA LEU A 203 -5.67 -6.19 9.72
C LEU A 203 -4.29 -5.79 9.15
N LEU A 204 -3.84 -4.56 9.43
CA LEU A 204 -2.53 -4.10 9.00
C LEU A 204 -1.43 -4.90 9.71
N ARG A 205 -1.57 -5.10 11.03
CA ARG A 205 -0.65 -5.93 11.82
C ARG A 205 -0.51 -7.32 11.21
N TRP A 206 -1.63 -7.94 10.85
CA TRP A 206 -1.65 -9.24 10.19
C TRP A 206 -0.93 -9.23 8.84
N ALA A 207 -1.21 -8.25 7.98
CA ALA A 207 -0.53 -8.13 6.69
C ALA A 207 0.99 -7.96 6.86
N ILE A 208 1.44 -7.17 7.84
CA ILE A 208 2.87 -6.99 8.14
C ILE A 208 3.50 -8.33 8.53
N ARG A 209 2.84 -9.09 9.41
CA ARG A 209 3.29 -10.43 9.84
C ARG A 209 3.35 -11.44 8.70
N ASN A 210 2.45 -11.31 7.71
CA ASN A 210 2.49 -12.08 6.47
C ASN A 210 3.67 -11.67 5.54
N GLY A 211 4.46 -10.66 5.90
CA GLY A 211 5.60 -10.21 5.11
C GLY A 211 5.29 -9.09 4.14
N LEU A 212 4.31 -8.22 4.42
CA LEU A 212 3.94 -7.09 3.56
C LEU A 212 5.13 -6.27 3.05
N TYR A 213 6.12 -6.05 3.91
CA TYR A 213 7.32 -5.28 3.61
C TYR A 213 8.58 -6.16 3.50
N LYS A 214 8.44 -7.45 3.24
CA LYS A 214 9.58 -8.35 3.03
C LYS A 214 9.76 -8.59 1.53
N ASP A 215 10.98 -8.37 1.06
CA ASP A 215 11.45 -8.82 -0.26
C ASP A 215 12.62 -9.80 -0.03
N GLY A 216 12.32 -11.10 -0.08
CA GLY A 216 13.24 -12.15 0.34
C GLY A 216 13.65 -11.97 1.81
N SER A 217 14.97 -11.82 2.04
CA SER A 217 15.55 -11.57 3.36
C SER A 217 15.64 -10.08 3.73
N THR A 218 15.21 -9.18 2.85
CA THR A 218 15.37 -7.73 3.03
C THR A 218 14.04 -7.03 3.25
N THR A 219 14.08 -5.85 3.87
CA THR A 219 12.89 -5.01 4.03
C THR A 219 12.70 -4.15 2.78
N ASP A 220 11.50 -4.18 2.21
CA ASP A 220 11.07 -3.26 1.15
C ASP A 220 10.81 -1.87 1.76
N TRP A 221 11.90 -1.13 1.93
CA TRP A 221 11.88 0.24 2.46
C TRP A 221 11.06 1.17 1.56
N TYR A 222 11.02 0.95 0.26
CA TYR A 222 10.28 1.81 -0.67
C TYR A 222 8.78 1.76 -0.41
N THR A 223 8.20 0.56 -0.35
CA THR A 223 6.77 0.38 -0.06
C THR A 223 6.42 0.84 1.34
N LEU A 224 7.27 0.53 2.33
CA LEU A 224 7.08 0.97 3.72
C LEU A 224 7.03 2.50 3.82
N CYS A 225 7.96 3.19 3.16
CA CYS A 225 7.99 4.65 3.15
C CYS A 225 6.76 5.25 2.50
N LYS A 226 6.34 4.70 1.35
CA LYS A 226 5.11 5.13 0.67
C LYS A 226 3.91 5.06 1.61
N HIS A 227 3.78 3.99 2.40
CA HIS A 227 2.69 3.82 3.36
C HIS A 227 2.81 4.77 4.58
N ILE A 228 4.02 4.99 5.11
CA ILE A 228 4.24 5.96 6.20
C ILE A 228 3.89 7.38 5.73
N THR A 229 4.33 7.76 4.53
CA THR A 229 3.99 9.04 3.92
C THR A 229 2.46 9.18 3.77
N ARG A 230 1.75 8.11 3.38
CA ARG A 230 0.27 8.11 3.39
C ARG A 230 -0.32 8.25 4.78
N CYS A 231 0.32 7.68 5.82
CA CYS A 231 -0.12 7.88 7.21
C CYS A 231 -0.11 9.36 7.60
N ILE A 232 1.00 10.04 7.34
CA ILE A 232 1.19 11.46 7.65
C ILE A 232 0.12 12.32 6.94
N GLN A 233 -0.21 11.97 5.69
CA GLN A 233 -1.11 12.75 4.84
C GLN A 233 -2.60 12.54 5.13
N LYS A 234 -3.01 11.27 5.32
CA LYS A 234 -4.42 10.86 5.18
C LYS A 234 -4.97 10.09 6.37
N LEU A 235 -4.14 9.76 7.36
CA LEU A 235 -4.50 8.88 8.48
C LEU A 235 -4.10 9.48 9.83
N SER A 236 -4.11 8.64 10.87
CA SER A 236 -3.78 9.00 12.24
C SER A 236 -2.44 8.43 12.68
N VAL A 237 -1.86 9.01 13.73
CA VAL A 237 -0.62 8.55 14.36
C VAL A 237 -0.74 7.09 14.85
N ASN A 238 -1.93 6.64 15.23
CA ASN A 238 -2.14 5.27 15.70
C ASN A 238 -1.80 4.23 14.62
N ILE A 239 -2.03 4.53 13.35
CA ILE A 239 -1.66 3.63 12.24
C ILE A 239 -0.14 3.57 12.08
N LEU A 240 0.54 4.71 12.22
CA LEU A 240 2.00 4.73 12.22
C LEU A 240 2.57 3.98 13.44
N ASP A 241 1.93 4.06 14.60
CA ASP A 241 2.35 3.32 15.79
C ASP A 241 2.24 1.81 15.60
N VAL A 242 1.23 1.31 14.91
CA VAL A 242 1.15 -0.12 14.51
C VAL A 242 2.37 -0.52 13.67
N ILE A 243 2.76 0.30 12.70
CA ILE A 243 3.93 0.04 11.86
C ILE A 243 5.21 0.01 12.71
N VAL A 244 5.41 0.99 13.59
CA VAL A 244 6.59 1.07 14.46
C VAL A 244 6.66 -0.11 15.43
N GLN A 245 5.51 -0.58 15.94
CA GLN A 245 5.46 -1.74 16.83
C GLN A 245 5.82 -3.05 16.11
N GLU A 246 5.36 -3.24 14.88
CA GLU A 246 5.62 -4.46 14.11
C GLU A 246 6.95 -4.44 13.36
N ILE A 247 7.52 -3.26 13.11
CA ILE A 247 8.77 -3.06 12.37
C ILE A 247 9.64 -2.01 13.09
N PRO A 248 10.24 -2.33 14.24
CA PRO A 248 11.06 -1.38 15.00
C PRO A 248 12.24 -0.81 14.21
N GLU A 249 12.74 -1.56 13.22
CA GLU A 249 13.84 -1.16 12.33
C GLU A 249 13.52 0.11 11.53
N VAL A 250 12.23 0.46 11.40
CA VAL A 250 11.80 1.72 10.77
C VAL A 250 12.39 2.96 11.45
N LEU A 251 12.73 2.87 12.74
CA LEU A 251 13.35 3.97 13.48
C LEU A 251 14.76 4.28 12.98
N SER A 252 15.48 3.27 12.50
CA SER A 252 16.85 3.36 11.98
C SER A 252 16.91 3.59 10.47
N MET A 253 15.74 3.64 9.81
CA MET A 253 15.61 3.68 8.36
C MET A 253 16.41 4.84 7.74
N PRO A 254 17.33 4.58 6.80
CA PRO A 254 18.21 5.59 6.26
C PRO A 254 17.49 6.54 5.28
N GLY A 255 17.79 7.84 5.38
CA GLY A 255 17.78 8.74 4.22
C GLY A 255 16.46 9.35 3.76
N LEU A 256 15.31 9.07 4.38
CA LEU A 256 14.02 9.51 3.80
C LEU A 256 13.38 10.73 4.46
N GLY A 257 14.01 11.30 5.49
CA GLY A 257 13.54 12.57 6.07
C GLY A 257 12.08 12.53 6.51
N LEU A 258 11.59 11.41 7.05
CA LEU A 258 10.18 11.24 7.44
C LEU A 258 9.71 12.33 8.41
N ILE A 259 10.58 12.77 9.32
CA ILE A 259 10.30 13.90 10.22
C ILE A 259 10.14 15.19 9.39
N GLN A 260 10.95 15.41 8.36
CA GLN A 260 10.82 16.55 7.44
C GLN A 260 9.52 16.51 6.64
N ASP A 261 9.10 15.32 6.18
CA ASP A 261 7.80 15.12 5.55
C ASP A 261 6.66 15.50 6.51
N ALA A 262 6.75 15.07 7.78
CA ALA A 262 5.81 15.45 8.82
C ALA A 262 5.86 16.95 9.16
N LEU A 263 7.03 17.60 9.03
CA LEU A 263 7.20 19.03 9.22
C LEU A 263 6.77 19.85 7.98
N GLY A 264 6.46 19.21 6.85
CA GLY A 264 6.10 19.88 5.59
C GLY A 264 7.28 20.57 4.90
N GLN A 265 8.51 20.07 5.10
CA GLN A 265 9.75 20.64 4.55
C GLN A 265 10.09 20.17 3.15
N THR A 266 9.64 18.97 2.77
CA THR A 266 9.95 18.41 1.47
C THR A 266 9.04 19.04 0.42
N PRO A 267 9.57 19.47 -0.75
CA PRO A 267 8.76 19.81 -1.92
C PRO A 267 8.15 18.54 -2.56
N SER A 268 7.82 17.57 -1.72
CA SER A 268 7.07 16.39 -2.11
C SER A 268 5.70 16.88 -2.55
N PRO A 269 5.25 16.60 -3.78
CA PRO A 269 3.91 16.99 -4.25
C PRO A 269 2.79 16.38 -3.39
N TYR A 270 3.15 15.47 -2.48
CA TYR A 270 2.24 14.68 -1.67
C TYR A 270 2.01 15.25 -0.26
N CYS A 271 2.93 16.03 0.34
CA CYS A 271 2.78 16.62 1.69
C CYS A 271 2.69 18.15 1.65
N LYS A 272 1.49 18.69 1.40
CA LYS A 272 1.26 20.15 1.36
C LYS A 272 1.14 20.82 2.73
N HIS A 273 0.96 20.05 3.81
CA HIS A 273 0.70 20.58 5.15
C HIS A 273 1.55 19.89 6.22
N ALA A 274 2.19 20.70 7.07
CA ALA A 274 2.91 20.22 8.25
C ALA A 274 1.92 19.60 9.25
N SER A 275 2.28 18.43 9.78
CA SER A 275 1.58 17.76 10.86
C SER A 275 2.46 17.62 12.10
N PRO A 276 2.49 18.64 12.98
CA PRO A 276 3.29 18.60 14.21
C PRO A 276 2.95 17.45 15.15
N LYS A 277 1.72 16.90 15.08
CA LYS A 277 1.37 15.70 15.85
C LYS A 277 2.19 14.48 15.41
N PHE A 278 2.37 14.29 14.09
CA PHE A 278 3.21 13.23 13.56
C PHE A 278 4.70 13.51 13.81
N ALA A 279 5.15 14.75 13.62
CA ALA A 279 6.54 15.12 13.90
C ALA A 279 6.89 14.86 15.38
N ALA A 280 6.06 15.33 16.32
CA ALA A 280 6.25 15.09 17.75
C ALA A 280 6.29 13.60 18.10
N TYR A 281 5.37 12.81 17.52
CA TYR A 281 5.38 11.36 17.69
C TYR A 281 6.67 10.71 17.19
N MET A 282 7.10 11.06 15.97
CA MET A 282 8.32 10.50 15.37
C MET A 282 9.57 10.86 16.18
N ILE A 283 9.68 12.12 16.61
CA ILE A 283 10.80 12.59 17.44
C ILE A 283 10.83 11.80 18.76
N ARG A 284 9.69 11.64 19.44
CA ARG A 284 9.61 10.87 20.71
C ARG A 284 9.94 9.40 20.55
N LYS A 285 9.53 8.79 19.43
CA LYS A 285 9.75 7.37 19.18
C LYS A 285 11.17 7.03 18.74
N GLY A 286 12.05 8.01 18.60
CA GLY A 286 13.44 7.72 18.25
C GLY A 286 13.71 7.70 16.75
N PHE A 287 12.78 8.15 15.88
CA PHE A 287 13.03 8.19 14.44
C PHE A 287 14.32 8.96 14.16
N ARG A 288 15.15 8.41 13.28
CA ARG A 288 16.43 9.00 12.88
C ARG A 288 16.21 10.41 12.31
N LEU A 289 16.91 11.39 12.87
CA LEU A 289 17.00 12.74 12.30
C LEU A 289 17.77 12.67 10.99
N LYS A 290 17.40 13.47 9.99
CA LYS A 290 18.05 13.41 8.68
C LYS A 290 19.44 14.03 8.78
N LEU A 291 20.44 13.17 8.93
CA LEU A 291 21.80 13.47 8.51
C LEU A 291 21.76 13.61 6.98
N GLY A 292 22.35 14.68 6.43
CA GLY A 292 22.40 14.87 4.98
C GLY A 292 22.94 13.63 4.26
N TYR A 293 22.61 13.47 2.97
CA TYR A 293 23.14 12.37 2.13
C TYR A 293 24.68 12.32 2.13
N HIS A 294 25.34 13.41 2.53
CA HIS A 294 26.75 13.46 2.86
C HIS A 294 26.93 13.06 4.33
N TRP A 295 27.34 11.81 4.53
CA TRP A 295 27.52 11.12 5.81
C TRP A 295 28.44 11.84 6.82
N ASP A 296 29.15 12.88 6.40
CA ASP A 296 30.10 13.63 7.23
C ASP A 296 29.56 14.93 7.86
N ARG A 297 28.33 15.34 7.53
CA ARG A 297 27.78 16.59 8.10
C ARG A 297 26.65 16.28 9.09
N LYS A 298 26.95 16.49 10.38
CA LYS A 298 26.01 16.61 11.52
C LYS A 298 25.08 17.80 11.33
N GLU A 299 24.31 17.80 10.25
CA GLU A 299 23.33 18.82 9.95
C GLU A 299 22.00 18.39 10.57
N TYR A 300 21.36 19.28 11.31
CA TYR A 300 20.04 19.10 11.93
C TYR A 300 18.99 19.98 11.25
N PRO A 301 18.65 19.69 9.97
CA PRO A 301 17.67 20.46 9.19
C PRO A 301 16.27 20.51 9.83
N GLU A 302 15.89 19.48 10.60
CA GLU A 302 14.66 19.48 11.38
C GLU A 302 14.64 20.61 12.41
N LEU A 303 15.72 20.75 13.20
CA LEU A 303 15.85 21.79 14.21
C LEU A 303 15.89 23.18 13.56
N ALA A 304 16.72 23.35 12.53
CA ALA A 304 16.82 24.62 11.80
C ALA A 304 15.46 25.09 11.27
N PHE A 305 14.65 24.19 10.72
CA PHE A 305 13.32 24.53 10.24
C PHE A 305 12.35 24.87 11.36
N VAL A 306 12.31 24.08 12.44
CA VAL A 306 11.42 24.36 13.57
C VAL A 306 11.74 25.71 14.19
N LEU A 307 13.02 26.05 14.37
CA LEU A 307 13.47 27.36 14.84
C LEU A 307 13.13 28.48 13.85
N GLY A 308 13.25 28.24 12.54
CA GLY A 308 12.81 29.19 11.51
C GLY A 308 11.30 29.49 11.55
N LYS A 309 10.47 28.54 12.03
CA LYS A 309 9.02 28.74 12.20
C LYS A 309 8.65 29.50 13.48
N LEU A 310 9.59 29.67 14.40
CA LEU A 310 9.45 30.51 15.60
C LEU A 310 9.72 32.00 15.31
N GLU A 311 9.97 32.36 14.04
CA GLU A 311 10.02 33.75 13.59
C GLU A 311 8.63 34.28 13.18
N PRO A 312 8.21 35.44 13.69
CA PRO A 312 7.04 36.13 13.18
C PRO A 312 7.28 36.48 11.71
N ASN A 313 6.50 35.92 10.80
CA ASN A 313 6.48 36.37 9.40
C ASN A 313 5.37 37.41 9.23
N PRO A 314 5.70 38.70 9.08
CA PRO A 314 4.71 39.78 9.00
C PRO A 314 3.74 39.60 7.83
N LYS A 315 4.18 38.93 6.75
CA LYS A 315 3.36 38.67 5.56
C LYS A 315 2.22 37.68 5.82
N PHE A 316 2.35 36.79 6.81
CA PHE A 316 1.33 35.78 7.12
C PHE A 316 0.46 36.15 8.32
N TYR A 317 1.03 36.82 9.33
CA TYR A 317 0.33 37.07 10.59
C TYR A 317 -0.11 38.52 10.80
N VAL A 318 0.24 39.45 9.90
CA VAL A 318 -0.07 40.90 9.99
C VAL A 318 0.47 41.55 11.30
N SER A 319 1.26 40.79 12.06
CA SER A 319 1.77 41.14 13.38
C SER A 319 3.23 40.78 13.48
N LYS A 320 3.98 41.57 14.25
CA LYS A 320 5.37 41.29 14.62
C LYS A 320 5.47 40.20 15.70
N VAL A 321 4.35 39.66 16.18
CA VAL A 321 4.28 38.62 17.22
C VAL A 321 3.55 37.40 16.68
N LEU A 322 4.15 36.22 16.85
CA LEU A 322 3.52 34.95 16.53
C LEU A 322 2.31 34.70 17.44
N PRO A 323 1.18 34.20 16.90
CA PRO A 323 0.06 33.77 17.73
C PRO A 323 0.53 32.74 18.77
N ARG A 324 0.13 32.90 20.04
CA ARG A 324 0.59 32.07 21.18
C ARG A 324 0.46 30.57 20.92
N ASN A 325 -0.61 30.15 20.26
CA ASN A 325 -0.86 28.74 19.93
C ASN A 325 0.10 28.20 18.86
N VAL A 326 0.48 29.02 17.88
CA VAL A 326 1.46 28.67 16.85
C VAL A 326 2.85 28.60 17.46
N TRP A 327 3.21 29.59 18.29
CA TRP A 327 4.47 29.60 19.02
C TRP A 327 4.63 28.34 19.88
N ARG A 328 3.64 28.03 20.75
CA ARG A 328 3.67 26.83 21.61
C ARG A 328 3.87 25.54 20.81
N LYS A 329 3.20 25.43 19.65
CA LYS A 329 3.28 24.26 18.79
C LYS A 329 4.70 24.03 18.27
N TRP A 330 5.37 25.07 17.78
CA TRP A 330 6.75 24.95 17.28
C TRP A 330 7.79 24.89 18.41
N ALA A 331 7.57 25.62 19.50
CA ALA A 331 8.43 25.57 20.69
C ALA A 331 8.47 24.15 21.27
N SER A 332 7.30 23.50 21.42
CA SER A 332 7.24 22.10 21.89
C SER A 332 7.97 21.12 20.99
N LEU A 333 8.03 21.37 19.67
CA LEU A 333 8.81 20.55 18.76
C LEU A 333 10.32 20.83 18.89
N ALA A 334 10.69 22.08 19.13
CA ALA A 334 12.09 22.46 19.36
C ALA A 334 12.61 21.80 20.64
N GLU A 335 11.84 21.85 21.73
CA GLU A 335 12.17 21.17 23.00
C GLU A 335 12.40 19.67 22.76
N LEU A 336 11.44 18.99 22.11
CA LEU A 336 11.58 17.55 21.81
C LEU A 336 12.80 17.22 20.96
N LEU A 337 13.18 18.11 20.02
CA LEU A 337 14.39 17.93 19.22
C LEU A 337 15.65 18.17 20.05
N LEU A 338 15.66 19.19 20.88
CA LEU A 338 16.81 19.50 21.74
C LEU A 338 17.03 18.42 22.78
N GLU A 339 15.99 17.77 23.29
CA GLU A 339 16.07 16.62 24.19
C GLU A 339 16.71 15.36 23.54
N ARG A 340 16.87 15.33 22.22
CA ARG A 340 17.42 14.16 21.52
C ARG A 340 18.88 13.90 21.91
N PRO A 341 19.24 12.65 22.28
CA PRO A 341 20.61 12.29 22.63
C PRO A 341 21.63 12.64 21.54
N GLU A 342 21.23 12.60 20.27
CA GLU A 342 22.09 12.98 19.14
C GLU A 342 22.49 14.46 19.19
N LEU A 343 21.53 15.35 19.46
CA LEU A 343 21.81 16.79 19.59
C LEU A 343 22.60 17.09 20.87
N GLN A 344 22.26 16.42 21.97
CA GLN A 344 22.97 16.59 23.24
C GLN A 344 24.46 16.26 23.10
N LYS A 345 24.79 15.13 22.45
CA LYS A 345 26.19 14.74 22.16
C LYS A 345 26.93 15.72 21.24
N ASP A 346 26.20 16.54 20.50
CA ASP A 346 26.75 17.53 19.59
C ASP A 346 26.86 18.94 20.19
N GLY A 347 26.63 19.08 21.50
CA GLY A 347 26.85 20.33 22.24
C GLY A 347 25.59 21.17 22.47
N PHE A 348 24.41 20.66 22.11
CA PHE A 348 23.14 21.35 22.39
C PHE A 348 22.65 21.20 23.85
N GLU A 349 23.45 20.59 24.72
CA GLU A 349 23.07 20.38 26.12
C GLU A 349 22.86 21.68 26.90
N ALA A 350 23.72 22.68 26.69
CA ALA A 350 23.55 24.01 27.28
C ALA A 350 22.42 24.82 26.63
N TRP A 351 21.78 24.29 25.58
CA TRP A 351 20.82 24.98 24.72
C TRP A 351 19.43 24.33 24.75
N ARG A 352 19.07 23.64 25.83
CA ARG A 352 17.78 22.93 25.94
C ARG A 352 16.56 23.86 25.92
N ASP A 353 16.72 25.11 26.37
CA ASP A 353 15.67 26.11 26.32
C ASP A 353 15.60 26.75 24.91
N PRO A 354 14.49 26.57 24.17
CA PRO A 354 14.32 27.22 22.88
C PRO A 354 14.39 28.74 22.97
N ASP A 355 13.93 29.36 24.06
CA ASP A 355 13.96 30.83 24.21
C ASP A 355 15.38 31.36 24.26
N LEU A 356 16.30 30.61 24.86
CA LEU A 356 17.73 30.92 24.88
C LEU A 356 18.32 30.88 23.47
N ILE A 357 18.02 29.82 22.70
CA ILE A 357 18.45 29.74 21.30
C ILE A 357 17.87 30.91 20.51
N LEU A 358 16.58 31.23 20.70
CA LEU A 358 15.88 32.25 19.91
C LEU A 358 16.49 33.66 20.04
N ARG A 359 17.11 33.96 21.18
CA ARG A 359 17.75 35.25 21.48
C ARG A 359 19.24 35.28 21.12
N SER A 360 19.81 34.14 20.74
CA SER A 360 21.23 33.99 20.49
C SER A 360 21.60 34.04 19.00
N PRO A 361 22.87 34.33 18.68
CA PRO A 361 23.42 34.18 17.31
C PRO A 361 23.28 32.74 16.78
N LEU A 362 23.18 31.73 17.66
CA LEU A 362 23.09 30.33 17.30
C LEU A 362 21.86 30.04 16.44
N ARG A 363 20.73 30.70 16.72
CA ARG A 363 19.53 30.58 15.88
C ARG A 363 19.80 31.04 14.45
N VAL A 364 20.40 32.22 14.28
CA VAL A 364 20.66 32.80 12.95
C VAL A 364 21.56 31.86 12.16
N ALA A 365 22.62 31.35 12.79
CA ALA A 365 23.51 30.37 12.20
C ALA A 365 22.77 29.06 11.84
N LEU A 366 21.89 28.53 12.71
CA LEU A 366 21.07 27.34 12.47
C LEU A 366 20.12 27.51 11.28
N VAL A 367 19.38 28.62 11.23
CA VAL A 367 18.43 28.90 10.15
C VAL A 367 19.15 29.12 8.82
N ALA A 368 20.30 29.81 8.85
CA ALA A 368 21.18 29.98 7.69
C ALA A 368 21.93 28.69 7.30
N ARG A 369 21.86 27.64 8.13
CA ARG A 369 22.58 26.37 7.97
C ARG A 369 24.11 26.56 7.89
N ASN A 370 24.64 27.55 8.62
CA ASN A 370 26.07 27.86 8.68
C ASN A 370 26.80 26.99 9.72
N TRP A 371 27.11 25.73 9.37
CA TRP A 371 27.64 24.73 10.32
C TRP A 371 29.02 25.02 10.90
N SER A 372 29.85 25.84 10.27
CA SER A 372 31.11 26.30 10.87
C SER A 372 30.83 27.21 12.06
N GLU A 373 29.95 28.19 11.89
CA GLU A 373 29.55 29.15 12.92
C GLU A 373 28.75 28.48 14.05
N ILE A 374 27.82 27.58 13.71
CA ILE A 374 27.06 26.78 14.68
C ILE A 374 28.04 26.04 15.63
N ARG A 375 29.06 25.38 15.09
CA ARG A 375 30.04 24.65 15.91
C ARG A 375 30.89 25.57 16.79
N ALA A 376 31.20 26.78 16.33
CA ALA A 376 31.91 27.77 17.15
C ALA A 376 31.02 28.23 18.33
N LEU A 377 29.76 28.54 18.07
CA LEU A 377 28.79 29.00 19.07
C LEU A 377 28.43 27.89 20.07
N LEU A 378 28.27 26.64 19.63
CA LEU A 378 28.03 25.50 20.52
C LEU A 378 29.21 25.27 21.48
N LYS A 379 30.45 25.51 21.03
CA LYS A 379 31.65 25.43 21.89
C LYS A 379 31.75 26.59 22.86
N ALA A 380 31.35 27.79 22.45
CA ALA A 380 31.36 28.98 23.31
C ALA A 380 30.29 28.89 24.43
N GLY A 381 29.17 28.22 24.15
CA GLY A 381 28.06 28.13 25.09
C GLY A 381 27.10 29.32 25.00
N PRO A 382 26.02 29.32 25.79
CA PRO A 382 24.96 30.33 25.71
C PRO A 382 25.32 31.71 26.26
N ASP A 383 26.33 31.80 27.12
CA ASP A 383 26.87 33.05 27.66
C ASP A 383 28.31 33.24 27.12
N PRO A 384 28.49 33.96 25.99
CA PRO A 384 29.82 34.26 25.46
C PRO A 384 30.56 35.33 26.27
#